data_AF-A0A9E1MCS7-F1
#
_entry.id   AF-A0A9E1MCS7-F1
#
_cell.length_a   1.000
_cell.length_b   1.000
_cell.length_c   1.000
_cell.angle_alpha   90.00
_cell.angle_beta   90.00
_cell.angle_gamma   90.00
#
_symmetry.space_group_name_H-M   'P 1'
#
loop_
_entity.id
_entity.type
_entity.pdbx_description
1 polymer ?
#
loop_
_entity_poly.entity_id
_entity_poly.type
_entity_poly.pdbx_seq_one_letter_code
_entity_poly.pdbx_strand_id
1 'polypeptide(L)'
;YAEKDGMTLICVVMNTQSPNQFIDTVNLFDYAFDNFQVLNVSENDTDYSAEATVDNGNLNNIAPFVELDKDAVIVLPKTAEFSDTSSSVEYNDSDPEIAGSITYTYAGRNVGKADIKTTGVVVEGYAFDNESTEEEEQEAVSTVQVRPIVVVLLIGAVILLGVLLFFLKRFYDNYYIIKHNRAVRRDRKDQKRRIRKKRRRRRRWR
;
A
#
# COMPACT_ATOMS: atom_id res chain seq x y z
N TYR A 1 29.09 11.05 -43.15
CA TYR A 1 29.30 10.73 -41.73
C TYR A 1 30.41 9.69 -41.65
N ALA A 2 31.05 9.56 -40.50
CA ALA A 2 32.06 8.55 -40.23
C ALA A 2 31.88 8.05 -38.78
N GLU A 3 32.24 6.80 -38.52
CA GLU A 3 32.13 6.19 -37.20
C GLU A 3 33.44 5.48 -36.86
N LYS A 4 33.93 5.70 -35.65
CA LYS A 4 35.15 5.07 -35.12
C LYS A 4 35.05 5.02 -33.60
N ASP A 5 35.39 3.89 -32.99
CA ASP A 5 35.45 3.70 -31.53
C ASP A 5 34.17 4.13 -30.79
N GLY A 6 32.98 3.86 -31.37
CA GLY A 6 31.69 4.25 -30.80
C GLY A 6 31.33 5.73 -30.94
N MET A 7 32.20 6.55 -31.53
CA MET A 7 31.95 7.96 -31.84
C MET A 7 31.48 8.10 -33.29
N THR A 8 30.26 8.62 -33.48
CA THR A 8 29.74 8.97 -34.81
C THR A 8 29.88 10.46 -35.07
N LEU A 9 30.49 10.82 -36.19
CA LEU A 9 30.71 12.20 -36.61
C LEU A 9 29.98 12.51 -37.91
N ILE A 10 29.38 13.68 -37.95
CA ILE A 10 28.81 14.27 -39.16
C ILE A 10 29.61 15.53 -39.48
N CYS A 11 30.31 15.51 -40.60
CA CYS A 11 31.02 16.66 -41.14
C CYS A 11 30.21 17.24 -42.31
N VAL A 12 30.02 18.55 -42.32
CA VAL A 12 29.39 19.29 -43.42
C VAL A 12 30.39 20.33 -43.91
N VAL A 13 30.95 20.12 -45.10
CA VAL A 13 31.84 21.08 -45.77
C VAL A 13 31.04 21.84 -46.83
N MET A 14 30.98 23.16 -46.70
CA MET A 14 30.24 24.02 -47.63
C MET A 14 31.21 24.83 -48.50
N ASN A 15 30.78 25.17 -49.73
CA ASN A 15 31.49 26.09 -50.64
C ASN A 15 32.97 25.75 -50.88
N THR A 16 33.30 24.46 -50.96
CA THR A 16 34.64 23.95 -51.28
C THR A 16 34.74 23.62 -52.78
N GLN A 17 35.95 23.71 -53.34
CA GLN A 17 36.20 23.44 -54.77
C GLN A 17 36.81 22.06 -54.95
N SER A 18 36.47 21.38 -56.04
CA SER A 18 37.04 20.07 -56.35
C SER A 18 38.56 20.17 -56.57
N PRO A 19 39.37 19.26 -55.99
CA PRO A 19 39.01 18.04 -55.24
C PRO A 19 39.00 18.20 -53.70
N ASN A 20 39.16 19.42 -53.18
CA ASN A 20 39.42 19.67 -51.75
C ASN A 20 38.28 19.20 -50.85
N GLN A 21 37.05 19.13 -51.34
CA GLN A 21 35.90 18.59 -50.60
C GLN A 21 36.16 17.24 -49.93
N PHE A 22 36.92 16.34 -50.58
CA PHE A 22 37.26 15.05 -50.01
C PHE A 22 38.39 15.16 -48.99
N ILE A 23 39.42 15.96 -49.32
CA ILE A 23 40.60 16.18 -48.49
C ILE A 23 40.19 16.86 -47.17
N ASP A 24 39.39 17.91 -47.25
CA ASP A 24 38.90 18.67 -46.10
C ASP A 24 38.03 17.78 -45.20
N THR A 25 37.16 16.96 -45.78
CA THR A 25 36.29 16.06 -45.03
C THR A 25 37.10 15.00 -44.27
N VAL A 26 38.11 14.39 -44.91
CA VAL A 26 38.99 13.40 -44.27
C VAL A 26 39.78 14.05 -43.14
N ASN A 27 40.43 15.19 -43.40
CA ASN A 27 41.21 15.90 -42.39
C ASN A 27 40.38 16.30 -41.16
N LEU A 28 39.12 16.73 -41.36
CA LEU A 28 38.22 17.08 -40.26
C LEU A 28 37.82 15.87 -39.42
N PHE A 29 37.54 14.73 -40.06
CA PHE A 29 37.26 13.49 -39.33
C PHE A 29 38.49 13.01 -38.56
N ASP A 30 39.66 12.95 -39.21
CA ASP A 30 40.91 12.52 -38.58
C ASP A 30 41.25 13.40 -37.38
N TYR A 31 41.17 14.72 -37.54
CA TYR A 31 41.36 15.65 -36.44
C TYR A 31 40.42 15.38 -35.27
N ALA A 32 39.12 15.23 -35.53
CA ALA A 32 38.15 15.01 -34.46
C ALA A 32 38.37 13.65 -33.76
N PHE A 33 38.60 12.59 -34.51
CA PHE A 33 38.86 11.26 -33.94
C PHE A 33 40.20 11.17 -33.21
N ASP A 34 41.21 11.93 -33.60
CA ASP A 34 42.52 11.88 -32.94
C ASP A 34 42.57 12.72 -31.67
N ASN A 35 41.69 13.72 -31.54
CA ASN A 35 41.73 14.65 -30.41
C ASN A 35 40.60 14.45 -29.40
N PHE A 36 39.45 13.86 -29.79
CA PHE A 36 38.28 13.73 -28.93
C PHE A 36 37.85 12.27 -28.74
N GLN A 37 37.18 12.03 -27.62
CA GLN A 37 36.60 10.75 -27.23
C GLN A 37 35.20 10.96 -26.67
N VAL A 38 34.35 9.95 -26.81
CA VAL A 38 33.01 9.90 -26.23
C VAL A 38 33.07 8.97 -25.02
N LEU A 39 32.57 9.44 -23.89
CA LEU A 39 32.51 8.65 -22.65
C LEU A 39 31.06 8.54 -22.20
N ASN A 40 30.65 7.33 -21.81
CA ASN A 40 29.33 7.09 -21.22
C ASN A 40 29.30 7.62 -19.79
N VAL A 41 28.28 8.42 -19.47
CA VAL A 41 28.16 9.05 -18.15
C VAL A 41 27.79 8.03 -17.09
N SER A 42 26.84 7.13 -17.35
CA SER A 42 26.39 6.12 -16.39
C SER A 42 27.50 5.15 -15.96
N GLU A 43 28.52 4.93 -16.81
CA GLU A 43 29.65 4.06 -16.52
C GLU A 43 30.81 4.77 -15.79
N ASN A 44 30.91 6.10 -15.89
CA ASN A 44 32.05 6.86 -15.38
C ASN A 44 31.70 7.79 -14.21
N ASP A 45 30.43 8.16 -14.04
CA ASP A 45 29.99 9.01 -12.96
C ASP A 45 29.72 8.19 -11.69
N THR A 46 30.63 8.31 -10.72
CA THR A 46 30.48 7.66 -9.41
C THR A 46 29.72 8.49 -8.40
N ASP A 47 29.55 9.79 -8.64
CA ASP A 47 28.95 10.73 -7.68
C ASP A 47 27.43 10.64 -7.69
N TYR A 48 26.84 10.34 -8.85
CA TYR A 48 25.39 10.23 -9.04
C TYR A 48 24.93 8.81 -9.38
N SER A 49 25.81 7.80 -9.22
CA SER A 49 25.44 6.41 -9.44
C SER A 49 24.44 5.92 -8.39
N ALA A 50 23.30 5.40 -8.88
CA ALA A 50 22.22 4.85 -8.08
C ALA A 50 22.50 3.41 -7.59
N GLU A 51 23.66 2.84 -7.91
CA GLU A 51 24.00 1.43 -7.65
C GLU A 51 24.20 1.08 -6.16
N ALA A 52 24.25 2.08 -5.28
CA ALA A 52 24.28 1.82 -3.85
C ALA A 52 22.89 1.38 -3.36
N THR A 53 22.58 0.09 -3.51
CA THR A 53 21.67 -0.57 -2.56
C THR A 53 22.28 -0.37 -1.19
N VAL A 54 21.81 0.63 -0.46
CA VAL A 54 22.22 0.85 0.92
C VAL A 54 21.73 -0.37 1.69
N ASP A 55 22.66 -1.26 2.06
CA ASP A 55 22.40 -2.39 2.94
C ASP A 55 22.00 -1.83 4.30
N ASN A 56 20.69 -1.66 4.48
CA ASN A 56 20.09 -1.25 5.74
C ASN A 56 19.86 -2.47 6.66
N GLY A 57 20.68 -3.52 6.53
CA GLY A 57 20.61 -4.72 7.35
C GLY A 57 19.34 -5.53 7.10
N ASN A 58 18.56 -5.81 8.15
CA ASN A 58 17.31 -6.58 8.06
C ASN A 58 16.12 -5.79 7.49
N LEU A 59 16.36 -4.57 6.97
CA LEU A 59 15.38 -3.79 6.24
C LEU A 59 15.55 -4.09 4.75
N ASN A 60 14.45 -4.45 4.08
CA ASN A 60 14.40 -4.79 2.66
C ASN A 60 15.27 -3.85 1.80
N ASN A 61 15.97 -4.43 0.82
CA ASN A 61 16.72 -3.67 -0.18
C ASN A 61 15.79 -2.65 -0.87
N ILE A 62 16.01 -1.36 -0.61
CA ILE A 62 15.27 -0.29 -1.27
C ILE A 62 15.95 -0.05 -2.61
N ALA A 63 15.22 -0.31 -3.70
CA ALA A 63 15.67 0.06 -5.04
C ALA A 63 15.74 1.60 -5.17
N PRO A 64 16.72 2.15 -5.88
CA PRO A 64 16.83 3.58 -6.06
C PRO A 64 15.61 4.16 -6.82
N PHE A 65 15.18 5.36 -6.43
CA PHE A 65 14.03 6.06 -7.00
C PHE A 65 14.35 6.82 -8.29
N VAL A 66 15.64 7.03 -8.54
CA VAL A 66 16.16 7.73 -9.71
C VAL A 66 17.34 6.97 -10.27
N GLU A 67 17.51 7.01 -11.58
CA GLU A 67 18.62 6.42 -12.30
C GLU A 67 19.15 7.44 -13.31
N LEU A 68 20.45 7.47 -13.52
CA LEU A 68 21.04 8.29 -14.58
C LEU A 68 20.71 7.69 -15.96
N ASP A 69 20.52 8.52 -16.97
CA ASP A 69 20.32 8.03 -18.33
C ASP A 69 21.52 7.20 -18.82
N LYS A 70 21.29 5.91 -19.08
CA LYS A 70 22.30 4.94 -19.50
C LYS A 70 22.92 5.25 -20.86
N ASP A 71 22.18 5.96 -21.70
CA ASP A 71 22.63 6.32 -23.04
C ASP A 71 23.30 7.71 -23.08
N ALA A 72 23.38 8.41 -21.94
CA ALA A 72 24.01 9.72 -21.88
C ALA A 72 25.52 9.60 -22.08
N VAL A 73 26.05 10.49 -22.93
CA VAL A 73 27.47 10.56 -23.25
C VAL A 73 27.98 11.99 -23.20
N ILE A 74 29.26 12.14 -22.86
CA ILE A 74 29.98 13.41 -22.93
C ILE A 74 31.15 13.31 -23.91
N VAL A 75 31.56 14.43 -24.49
CA VAL A 75 32.69 14.49 -25.42
C VAL A 75 33.85 15.25 -24.78
N LEU A 76 34.96 14.55 -24.57
CA LEU A 76 36.17 15.12 -23.96
C LEU A 76 37.37 15.04 -24.91
N PRO A 77 38.38 15.91 -24.72
CA PRO A 77 39.68 15.68 -25.30
C PRO A 77 40.25 14.32 -24.83
N LYS A 78 40.99 13.62 -25.68
CA LYS A 78 41.66 12.35 -25.32
C LYS A 78 42.70 12.49 -24.21
N THR A 79 43.13 13.71 -23.94
CA THR A 79 44.08 14.04 -22.86
C THR A 79 43.40 14.29 -21.52
N ALA A 80 42.07 14.27 -21.45
CA ALA A 80 41.29 14.51 -20.25
C ALA A 80 40.54 13.26 -19.83
N GLU A 81 40.43 13.06 -18.52
CA GLU A 81 39.64 11.98 -17.93
C GLU A 81 38.27 12.49 -17.48
N PHE A 82 37.32 11.59 -17.23
CA PHE A 82 35.99 11.97 -16.76
C PHE A 82 36.06 12.74 -15.44
N SER A 83 37.00 12.37 -14.55
CA SER A 83 37.25 13.02 -13.27
C SER A 83 37.72 14.47 -13.38
N ASP A 84 38.20 14.91 -14.55
CA ASP A 84 38.60 16.30 -14.78
C ASP A 84 37.39 17.22 -15.06
N THR A 85 36.19 16.65 -15.18
CA THR A 85 34.96 17.40 -15.40
C THR A 85 34.40 17.92 -14.07
N SER A 86 33.67 19.03 -14.13
CA SER A 86 32.82 19.50 -13.04
C SER A 86 31.36 19.41 -13.46
N SER A 87 30.52 18.98 -12.52
CA SER A 87 29.09 18.74 -12.72
C SER A 87 28.24 19.80 -12.01
N SER A 88 27.08 20.10 -12.58
CA SER A 88 26.05 20.95 -11.96
C SER A 88 24.68 20.35 -12.23
N VAL A 89 23.87 20.21 -11.17
CA VAL A 89 22.54 19.60 -11.24
C VAL A 89 21.46 20.69 -11.32
N GLU A 90 20.50 20.49 -12.20
CA GLU A 90 19.28 21.30 -12.33
C GLU A 90 18.07 20.38 -12.16
N TYR A 91 17.24 20.65 -11.15
CA TYR A 91 16.05 19.84 -10.83
C TYR A 91 14.86 20.24 -11.71
N ASN A 92 14.01 19.27 -12.04
CA ASN A 92 12.80 19.48 -12.82
C ASN A 92 11.59 18.93 -12.06
N ASP A 93 10.69 19.83 -11.66
CA ASP A 93 9.44 19.48 -10.96
C ASP A 93 8.24 19.33 -11.92
N SER A 94 8.44 19.58 -13.22
CA SER A 94 7.35 19.61 -14.21
C SER A 94 7.15 18.28 -14.92
N ASP A 95 8.18 17.44 -14.99
CA ASP A 95 8.15 16.17 -15.71
C ASP A 95 8.24 15.00 -14.72
N PRO A 96 7.22 14.11 -14.65
CA PRO A 96 7.26 12.97 -13.74
C PRO A 96 8.30 11.91 -14.12
N GLU A 97 8.78 11.90 -15.36
CA GLU A 97 9.78 10.93 -15.86
C GLU A 97 11.21 11.44 -15.64
N ILE A 98 11.41 12.77 -15.62
CA ILE A 98 12.73 13.40 -15.51
C ILE A 98 12.80 14.22 -14.22
N ALA A 99 13.52 13.72 -13.22
CA ALA A 99 13.73 14.40 -11.94
C ALA A 99 14.69 15.61 -12.05
N GLY A 100 15.53 15.63 -13.07
CA GLY A 100 16.50 16.70 -13.30
C GLY A 100 17.49 16.37 -14.39
N SER A 101 18.46 17.27 -14.61
CA SER A 101 19.57 17.08 -15.55
C SER A 101 20.89 17.52 -14.92
N ILE A 102 21.95 16.79 -15.26
CA ILE A 102 23.32 17.08 -14.86
C ILE A 102 24.06 17.64 -16.07
N THR A 103 24.65 18.82 -15.92
CA THR A 103 25.51 19.41 -16.96
C THR A 103 26.97 19.23 -16.58
N TYR A 104 27.75 18.65 -17.50
CA TYR A 104 29.18 18.45 -17.32
C TYR A 104 29.97 19.55 -18.04
N THR A 105 31.00 20.07 -17.36
CA THR A 105 31.88 21.08 -17.91
C THR A 105 33.35 20.72 -17.73
N TYR A 106 34.14 20.98 -18.77
CA TYR A 106 35.58 20.82 -18.77
C TYR A 106 36.24 22.16 -19.14
N ALA A 107 37.17 22.63 -18.32
CA ALA A 107 37.84 23.93 -18.49
C ALA A 107 36.84 25.10 -18.76
N GLY A 108 35.68 25.09 -18.09
CA GLY A 108 34.64 26.10 -18.23
C GLY A 108 33.78 26.00 -19.50
N ARG A 109 33.87 24.90 -20.25
CA ARG A 109 33.05 24.65 -21.45
C ARG A 109 32.11 23.47 -21.21
N ASN A 110 30.87 23.57 -21.69
CA ASN A 110 29.92 22.47 -21.66
C ASN A 110 30.39 21.35 -22.61
N VAL A 111 30.44 20.12 -22.09
CA VAL A 111 30.89 18.91 -22.80
C VAL A 111 29.79 17.85 -22.96
N GLY A 112 28.63 18.07 -22.33
CA GLY A 112 27.46 17.22 -22.45
C GLY A 112 26.56 17.30 -21.22
N LYS A 113 25.45 16.56 -21.29
CA LYS A 113 24.44 16.47 -20.23
C LYS A 113 23.99 15.04 -20.05
N ALA A 114 23.52 14.71 -18.85
CA ALA A 114 22.82 13.47 -18.56
C ALA A 114 21.53 13.78 -17.81
N ASP A 115 20.43 13.15 -18.22
CA ASP A 115 19.16 13.28 -17.53
C ASP A 115 19.09 12.29 -16.36
N ILE A 116 18.41 12.70 -15.30
CA ILE A 116 18.09 11.88 -14.13
C ILE A 116 16.64 11.41 -14.31
N LYS A 117 16.46 10.12 -14.59
CA LYS A 117 15.17 9.50 -14.85
C LYS A 117 14.59 8.92 -13.56
N THR A 118 13.29 9.00 -13.37
CA THR A 118 12.61 8.33 -12.25
C THR A 118 12.42 6.84 -12.57
N THR A 119 12.66 5.96 -11.60
CA THR A 119 12.53 4.50 -11.80
C THR A 119 11.08 4.02 -11.69
N GLY A 120 10.14 4.91 -11.37
CA GLY A 120 8.73 4.59 -11.21
C GLY A 120 8.44 3.65 -10.03
N VAL A 121 9.40 3.46 -9.12
CA VAL A 121 9.23 2.60 -7.94
C VAL A 121 8.19 3.23 -7.01
N VAL A 122 7.01 2.61 -6.98
CA VAL A 122 5.96 2.93 -6.02
C VAL A 122 6.35 2.30 -4.69
N VAL A 123 6.68 3.14 -3.70
CA VAL A 123 6.83 2.68 -2.31
C VAL A 123 5.43 2.29 -1.83
N GLU A 124 5.21 1.01 -1.55
CA GLU A 124 4.07 0.62 -0.70
C GLU A 124 4.24 1.36 0.63
N GLY A 125 3.29 2.26 0.92
CA GLY A 125 3.37 3.16 2.06
C GLY A 125 3.78 2.42 3.33
N TYR A 126 4.77 2.96 4.04
CA TYR A 126 5.19 2.39 5.31
C TYR A 126 3.98 2.33 6.26
N ALA A 127 3.81 1.22 6.97
CA ALA A 127 2.73 1.01 7.96
C ALA A 127 2.78 1.96 9.18
N PHE A 128 3.53 3.06 9.09
CA PHE A 128 3.65 4.11 10.10
C PHE A 128 3.02 5.43 9.66
N ASP A 129 2.46 5.54 8.44
CA ASP A 129 1.55 6.63 8.09
C ASP A 129 0.25 6.49 8.88
N ASN A 130 0.30 7.00 10.11
CA ASN A 130 -0.88 7.33 10.90
C ASN A 130 -1.28 8.78 10.63
N GLU A 131 -1.21 9.24 9.38
CA GLU A 131 -2.00 10.40 8.98
C GLU A 131 -3.39 9.87 8.63
N SER A 132 -4.33 10.14 9.54
CA SER A 132 -5.74 9.83 9.38
C SER A 132 -6.32 10.66 8.24
N THR A 133 -6.06 10.23 7.00
CA THR A 133 -6.80 10.67 5.84
C THR A 133 -7.74 9.52 5.49
N GLU A 134 -8.96 9.67 5.97
CA GLU A 134 -10.09 8.81 5.64
C GLU A 134 -10.39 8.94 4.14
N GLU A 135 -9.88 8.04 3.29
CA GLU A 135 -10.58 7.66 2.05
C GLU A 135 -10.39 6.15 1.80
N GLU A 136 -11.53 5.52 1.49
CA GLU A 136 -11.81 4.09 1.49
C GLU A 136 -11.21 3.39 0.25
N GLU A 137 -10.65 2.19 0.38
CA GLU A 137 -11.28 0.95 -0.12
C GLU A 137 -10.43 -0.33 0.05
N GLN A 138 -11.08 -1.30 0.70
CA GLN A 138 -11.11 -2.74 0.41
C GLN A 138 -9.80 -3.57 0.43
N GLU A 139 -9.47 -4.13 1.60
CA GLU A 139 -9.00 -5.52 1.68
C GLU A 139 -9.65 -6.31 2.82
N ALA A 140 -9.94 -7.57 2.49
CA ALA A 140 -10.80 -8.49 3.20
C ALA A 140 -10.20 -9.01 4.52
N VAL A 141 -10.29 -8.21 5.57
CA VAL A 141 -10.29 -8.75 6.93
C VAL A 141 -11.74 -9.04 7.27
N SER A 142 -12.06 -10.27 7.68
CA SER A 142 -13.37 -10.62 8.24
C SER A 142 -13.55 -9.91 9.58
N THR A 143 -13.68 -8.59 9.54
CA THR A 143 -14.21 -7.78 10.61
C THR A 143 -15.66 -8.21 10.74
N VAL A 144 -16.01 -8.76 11.89
CA VAL A 144 -17.40 -9.07 12.20
C VAL A 144 -18.10 -7.71 12.30
N GLN A 145 -18.64 -7.22 11.19
CA GLN A 145 -19.51 -6.06 11.16
C GLN A 145 -20.80 -6.43 11.87
N VAL A 146 -20.79 -6.30 13.20
CA VAL A 146 -21.97 -6.54 14.03
C VAL A 146 -22.95 -5.41 13.73
N ARG A 147 -23.93 -5.67 12.87
CA ARG A 147 -25.00 -4.71 12.58
C ARG A 147 -25.65 -4.30 13.91
N PRO A 148 -25.85 -3.00 14.19
CA PRO A 148 -26.51 -2.55 15.42
C PRO A 148 -27.87 -3.23 15.63
N ILE A 149 -28.56 -3.53 14.54
CA ILE A 149 -29.83 -4.27 14.51
C ILE A 149 -29.69 -5.68 15.14
N VAL A 150 -28.58 -6.39 14.92
CA VAL A 150 -28.34 -7.74 15.46
C VAL A 150 -28.13 -7.67 16.98
N VAL A 151 -27.43 -6.65 17.47
CA VAL A 151 -27.26 -6.42 18.92
C VAL A 151 -28.61 -6.13 19.58
N VAL A 152 -29.43 -5.27 18.98
CA VAL A 152 -30.78 -4.94 19.48
C VAL A 152 -31.68 -6.19 19.47
N LEU A 153 -31.61 -7.02 18.44
CA LEU A 153 -32.37 -8.27 18.37
C LEU A 153 -31.93 -9.29 19.43
N LEU A 154 -30.63 -9.42 19.71
CA LEU A 154 -30.12 -10.30 20.76
C LEU A 154 -30.58 -9.85 22.16
N ILE A 155 -30.51 -8.54 22.45
CA ILE A 155 -31.02 -7.99 23.71
C ILE A 155 -32.53 -8.22 23.82
N GLY A 156 -33.28 -8.00 22.73
CA GLY A 156 -34.71 -8.28 22.67
C GLY A 156 -35.05 -9.75 22.93
N ALA A 157 -34.26 -10.69 22.38
CA ALA A 157 -34.45 -12.12 22.59
C ALA A 157 -34.22 -12.53 24.05
N VAL A 158 -33.22 -11.96 24.72
CA VAL A 158 -32.94 -12.20 26.14
C VAL A 158 -34.09 -11.69 27.03
N ILE A 159 -34.61 -10.50 26.72
CA ILE A 159 -35.76 -9.93 27.43
C ILE A 159 -37.01 -10.82 27.22
N LEU A 160 -37.27 -11.26 26.00
CA LEU A 160 -38.39 -12.16 25.69
C LEU A 160 -38.29 -13.49 26.45
N LEU A 161 -37.10 -14.08 26.53
CA LEU A 161 -36.84 -15.29 27.33
C LEU A 161 -37.13 -15.07 28.82
N GLY A 162 -36.70 -13.93 29.37
CA GLY A 162 -37.00 -13.54 30.75
C GLY A 162 -38.50 -13.40 31.02
N VAL A 163 -39.23 -12.74 30.11
CA VAL A 163 -40.69 -12.58 30.20
C VAL A 163 -41.40 -13.93 30.10
N LEU A 164 -40.97 -14.80 29.18
CA LEU A 164 -41.52 -16.15 29.02
C LEU A 164 -41.36 -16.95 30.31
N LEU A 165 -40.16 -16.97 30.91
CA LEU A 165 -39.90 -17.65 32.19
C LEU A 165 -40.75 -17.08 33.33
N PHE A 166 -40.94 -15.76 33.38
CA PHE A 166 -41.83 -15.12 34.35
C PHE A 166 -43.28 -15.59 34.22
N PHE A 167 -43.80 -15.68 32.98
CA PHE A 167 -45.14 -16.20 32.73
C PHE A 167 -45.26 -17.69 33.08
N LEU A 168 -44.29 -18.53 32.71
CA LEU A 168 -44.29 -19.95 33.10
C LEU A 168 -44.33 -20.11 34.63
N LYS A 169 -43.50 -19.36 35.37
CA LYS A 169 -43.52 -19.37 36.84
C LYS A 169 -44.89 -18.94 37.37
N ARG A 170 -45.44 -17.86 36.83
CA ARG A 170 -46.76 -17.33 37.24
C ARG A 170 -47.90 -18.32 36.97
N PHE A 171 -47.87 -19.03 35.85
CA PHE A 171 -48.85 -20.07 35.54
C PHE A 171 -48.67 -21.32 36.41
N TYR A 172 -47.44 -21.72 36.72
CA TYR A 172 -47.16 -22.86 37.59
C TYR A 172 -47.67 -22.60 39.01
N ASP A 173 -47.37 -21.44 39.58
CA ASP A 173 -47.85 -21.03 40.90
C ASP A 173 -49.38 -20.94 40.94
N ASN A 174 -49.99 -20.33 39.92
CA ASN A 174 -51.44 -20.21 39.82
C ASN A 174 -52.14 -21.58 39.66
N TYR A 175 -51.58 -22.49 38.86
CA TYR A 175 -52.08 -23.86 38.71
C TYR A 175 -51.95 -24.66 40.02
N TYR A 176 -50.82 -24.50 40.72
CA TYR A 176 -50.55 -25.18 41.99
C TYR A 176 -51.54 -24.76 43.09
N ILE A 177 -51.87 -23.47 43.18
CA ILE A 177 -52.86 -22.95 44.14
C ILE A 177 -54.27 -23.52 43.85
N ILE A 178 -54.68 -23.59 42.58
CA ILE A 178 -56.01 -24.12 42.19
C ILE A 178 -56.13 -25.61 42.51
N LYS A 179 -55.06 -26.39 42.33
CA LYS A 179 -55.04 -27.83 42.64
C LYS A 179 -55.12 -28.08 44.15
N HIS A 180 -54.38 -27.32 44.96
CA HIS A 180 -54.43 -27.45 46.42
C HIS A 180 -55.83 -27.08 46.97
N ASN A 181 -56.46 -26.02 46.46
CA ASN A 181 -57.78 -25.60 46.95
C ASN A 181 -58.94 -26.51 46.54
N ARG A 182 -58.79 -27.31 45.47
CA ARG A 182 -59.77 -28.37 45.14
C ARG A 182 -59.64 -29.60 46.04
N ALA A 183 -58.45 -29.91 46.56
CA ALA A 183 -58.24 -31.03 47.48
C ALA A 183 -58.89 -30.76 48.85
N VAL A 184 -58.69 -29.56 49.41
CA VAL A 184 -59.24 -29.17 50.72
C VAL A 184 -60.78 -29.15 50.73
N ARG A 185 -61.42 -28.84 49.59
CA ARG A 185 -62.88 -28.89 49.46
C ARG A 185 -63.45 -30.31 49.43
N ARG A 186 -62.67 -31.35 49.11
CA ARG A 186 -63.12 -32.75 49.21
C ARG A 186 -63.13 -33.23 50.66
N ASP A 187 -62.10 -32.93 51.44
CA ASP A 187 -62.03 -33.33 52.85
C ASP A 187 -63.14 -32.69 53.70
N ARG A 188 -63.51 -31.44 53.41
CA ARG A 188 -64.62 -30.78 54.11
C ARG A 188 -65.99 -31.42 53.78
N LYS A 189 -66.16 -32.03 52.60
CA LYS A 189 -67.37 -32.80 52.25
C LYS A 189 -67.38 -34.19 52.92
N ASP A 190 -66.22 -34.83 53.06
CA ASP A 190 -66.13 -36.16 53.68
C ASP A 190 -66.24 -36.13 55.21
N GLN A 191 -65.73 -35.09 55.88
CA GLN A 191 -66.02 -34.86 57.30
C GLN A 191 -67.54 -34.69 57.54
N LYS A 192 -68.24 -33.89 56.71
CA LYS A 192 -69.70 -33.72 56.85
C LYS A 192 -70.47 -35.02 56.58
N ARG A 193 -70.01 -35.88 55.68
CA ARG A 193 -70.60 -37.23 55.44
C ARG A 193 -70.38 -38.17 56.63
N ARG A 194 -69.19 -38.16 57.24
CA ARG A 194 -68.90 -38.96 58.45
C ARG A 194 -69.73 -38.51 59.66
N ILE A 195 -69.94 -37.21 59.85
CA ILE A 195 -70.80 -36.68 60.93
C ILE A 195 -72.28 -37.06 60.70
N ARG A 196 -72.79 -36.97 59.46
CA ARG A 196 -74.15 -37.43 59.13
C ARG A 196 -74.35 -38.95 59.34
N LYS A 197 -73.34 -39.79 59.03
CA LYS A 197 -73.39 -41.23 59.31
C LYS A 197 -73.35 -41.57 60.81
N LYS A 198 -72.60 -40.82 61.63
CA LYS A 198 -72.62 -40.98 63.11
C LYS A 198 -73.98 -40.62 63.72
N ARG A 199 -74.68 -39.59 63.21
CA ARG A 199 -76.05 -39.26 63.68
C ARG A 199 -77.10 -40.33 63.33
N ARG A 200 -76.98 -41.02 62.19
CA ARG A 200 -77.92 -42.11 61.84
C ARG A 200 -77.73 -43.38 62.67
N ARG A 201 -76.52 -43.69 63.14
CA ARG A 201 -76.29 -44.86 64.01
C ARG A 201 -76.84 -44.69 65.42
N ARG A 202 -76.91 -43.47 65.95
CA ARG A 202 -77.53 -43.19 67.26
C ARG A 202 -79.06 -43.26 67.28
N ARG A 203 -79.74 -43.38 66.12
CA ARG A 203 -81.21 -43.56 66.07
C ARG A 203 -81.63 -45.03 65.90
N ARG A 204 -80.70 -45.97 65.89
CA ARG A 204 -80.99 -47.41 65.83
C ARG A 204 -80.70 -48.14 67.15
N TRP A 205 -80.24 -47.42 68.17
CA TRP A 205 -80.01 -47.94 69.52
C TRP A 205 -80.46 -46.87 70.51
N ARG A 206 -81.72 -47.00 70.94
CA ARG A 206 -82.39 -46.37 72.10
C ARG A 206 -82.50 -44.85 72.12
#